data_AF-X0Y888-F1
#
_entry.id   AF-X0Y888-F1
#
_cell.length_a   1.000
_cell.length_b   1.000
_cell.length_c   1.000
_cell.angle_alpha   90.00
_cell.angle_beta   90.00
_cell.angle_gamma   90.00
#
_symmetry.space_group_name_H-M   'P 1'
#
loop_
_entity.id
_entity.type
_entity.pdbx_description
1 polymer ?
#
loop_
_entity_poly.entity_id
_entity_poly.type
_entity_poly.pdbx_seq_one_letter_code
_entity_poly.pdbx_strand_id
1 'polypeptide(L)'
;AFAQESSGNRIIYSNFQNRHTPPVSLDYNVAATEKSEFSLLSGSATGITVGTISSGTVISFNNKTGTIQIGSIITSTTTNVVIPENTSVTGGNLTNTIILDKNVTLVASSSLVFTQPSSSSYRTSSIEYPNHSLKTNRSYQVGVVLSDRFGRTSDVILSNSSSLTTIGSESFAGPSLYSPYISEAVNPNSWRGNSLKVLFNSPIGPSRPDGFSPGLYNGNIDSSLYNPLGWYSYKIV
;
A
#
# COMPACT_ATOMS: atom_id res chain seq x y z
N ALA A 1 14.57 -7.16 36.45
CA ALA A 1 13.42 -8.05 36.68
C ALA A 1 13.47 -8.48 38.14
N PHE A 2 12.38 -8.33 38.91
CA PHE A 2 12.41 -8.55 40.37
C PHE A 2 12.26 -10.02 40.79
N ALA A 3 11.94 -10.93 39.87
CA ALA A 3 12.17 -12.38 40.04
C ALA A 3 12.26 -13.07 38.68
N GLN A 4 13.12 -14.08 38.61
CA GLN A 4 13.36 -14.97 37.46
C GLN A 4 13.46 -16.38 38.03
N GLU A 5 12.76 -17.33 37.42
CA GLU A 5 12.78 -18.74 37.79
C GLU A 5 13.03 -19.60 36.56
N SER A 6 13.87 -20.62 36.69
CA SER A 6 14.03 -21.65 35.67
C SER A 6 13.24 -22.88 36.06
N SER A 7 12.35 -23.34 35.18
CA SER A 7 11.63 -24.60 35.34
C SER A 7 11.80 -25.45 34.09
N GLY A 8 12.56 -26.54 34.19
CA GLY A 8 12.98 -27.35 33.05
C GLY A 8 13.76 -26.53 32.02
N ASN A 9 13.37 -26.62 30.74
CA ASN A 9 14.01 -25.89 29.63
C ASN A 9 13.42 -24.48 29.40
N ARG A 10 12.77 -23.88 30.41
CA ARG A 10 12.14 -22.57 30.30
C ARG A 10 12.67 -21.61 31.36
N ILE A 11 12.87 -20.35 30.96
CA ILE A 11 13.12 -19.24 31.86
C ILE A 11 11.82 -18.43 31.98
N ILE A 12 11.35 -18.24 33.21
CA ILE A 12 10.12 -17.55 33.57
C ILE A 12 10.51 -16.27 34.31
N TYR A 13 9.89 -15.14 33.98
CA TYR A 13 10.13 -13.86 34.64
C TYR A 13 8.87 -13.42 35.39
N SER A 14 8.97 -13.14 36.70
CA SER A 14 7.83 -12.88 37.59
C SER A 14 7.26 -11.46 37.51
N ASN A 15 7.63 -10.67 36.50
CA ASN A 15 7.04 -9.35 36.24
C ASN A 15 6.91 -9.09 34.73
N PHE A 16 6.31 -10.05 34.02
CA PHE A 16 5.95 -9.86 32.62
C PHE A 16 4.51 -9.35 32.57
N GLN A 17 4.32 -8.08 32.19
CA GLN A 17 3.00 -7.57 31.82
C GLN A 17 2.55 -8.34 30.57
N ASN A 18 1.60 -9.25 30.79
CA ASN A 18 1.09 -10.17 29.79
C ASN A 18 0.36 -9.41 28.69
N ARG A 19 0.79 -9.63 27.44
CA ARG A 19 0.20 -9.25 26.15
C ARG A 19 -0.07 -7.75 25.93
N HIS A 20 0.32 -7.25 24.76
CA HIS A 20 -0.12 -5.94 24.28
C HIS A 20 -1.65 -5.91 24.16
N THR A 21 -2.31 -4.87 24.67
CA THR A 21 -3.75 -4.69 24.45
C THR A 21 -3.94 -4.19 23.02
N PRO A 22 -4.58 -4.96 22.12
CA PRO A 22 -4.91 -4.46 20.80
C PRO A 22 -6.10 -3.49 20.85
N PRO A 23 -6.28 -2.67 19.79
CA PRO A 23 -7.54 -1.99 19.55
C PRO A 23 -8.71 -2.99 19.54
N VAL A 24 -9.84 -2.60 20.12
CA VAL A 24 -11.06 -3.42 20.15
C VAL A 24 -11.62 -3.72 18.75
N SER A 25 -11.38 -2.81 17.81
CA SER A 25 -11.78 -2.91 16.41
C SER A 25 -10.90 -2.00 15.56
N LEU A 26 -10.90 -2.24 14.24
CA LEU A 26 -10.26 -1.35 13.27
C LEU A 26 -11.31 -0.84 12.28
N ASP A 27 -11.11 0.35 11.75
CA ASP A 27 -12.01 0.92 10.74
C ASP A 27 -11.51 0.55 9.34
N TYR A 28 -12.04 -0.55 8.82
CA TYR A 28 -11.79 -1.04 7.48
C TYR A 28 -13.02 -1.70 6.87
N ASN A 29 -13.15 -1.62 5.56
CA ASN A 29 -14.17 -2.34 4.81
C ASN A 29 -13.55 -3.44 3.93
N VAL A 30 -14.33 -4.44 3.55
CA VAL A 30 -13.87 -5.55 2.72
C VAL A 30 -14.77 -5.79 1.51
N ALA A 31 -14.16 -6.31 0.44
CA ALA A 31 -14.86 -6.69 -0.79
C ALA A 31 -14.33 -8.01 -1.34
N ALA A 32 -15.19 -8.76 -2.03
CA ALA A 32 -14.82 -9.97 -2.76
C ALA A 32 -15.27 -9.85 -4.19
N THR A 33 -14.36 -9.38 -5.04
CA THR A 33 -14.62 -9.05 -6.43
C THR A 33 -13.47 -9.50 -7.32
N GLU A 34 -13.65 -9.38 -8.64
CA GLU A 34 -12.65 -9.81 -9.59
C GLU A 34 -11.29 -9.13 -9.34
N LYS A 35 -10.21 -9.87 -9.62
CA LYS A 35 -8.87 -9.30 -9.56
C LYS A 35 -8.78 -8.09 -10.47
N SER A 36 -8.13 -7.04 -9.97
CA SER A 36 -7.91 -5.85 -10.78
C SER A 36 -6.99 -6.13 -11.97
N GLU A 37 -7.17 -5.32 -13.02
CA GLU A 37 -6.26 -5.25 -14.15
C GLU A 37 -4.83 -4.97 -13.69
N PHE A 38 -3.87 -5.67 -14.31
CA PHE A 38 -2.46 -5.49 -14.02
C PHE A 38 -2.05 -4.03 -14.23
N SER A 39 -1.41 -3.43 -13.23
CA SER A 39 -0.94 -2.05 -13.34
C SER A 39 0.15 -1.76 -12.32
N LEU A 40 1.28 -1.28 -12.81
CA LEU A 40 2.36 -0.70 -12.01
C LEU A 40 2.27 0.84 -11.96
N LEU A 41 1.18 1.41 -12.50
CA LEU A 41 0.96 2.86 -12.58
C LEU A 41 2.16 3.61 -13.19
N SER A 42 2.81 2.96 -14.16
CA SER A 42 3.94 3.49 -14.91
C SER A 42 3.48 4.08 -16.24
N GLY A 43 4.27 5.00 -16.78
CA GLY A 43 4.01 5.64 -18.06
C GLY A 43 5.29 5.99 -18.79
N SER A 44 5.15 6.36 -20.06
CA SER A 44 6.24 6.93 -20.83
C SER A 44 5.76 8.08 -21.70
N ALA A 45 6.68 8.96 -22.06
CA ALA A 45 6.42 10.09 -22.95
C ALA A 45 7.70 10.50 -23.70
N THR A 46 7.52 11.32 -24.74
CA THR A 46 8.61 11.93 -25.49
C THR A 46 8.73 13.40 -25.11
N GLY A 47 9.83 13.79 -24.46
CA GLY A 47 10.11 15.17 -24.08
C GLY A 47 10.27 16.09 -25.29
N ILE A 48 9.63 17.26 -25.24
CA ILE A 48 9.73 18.32 -26.26
C ILE A 48 10.63 19.45 -25.78
N THR A 49 10.49 19.82 -24.51
CA THR A 49 11.28 20.91 -23.91
C THR A 49 12.76 20.52 -23.92
N VAL A 50 13.61 21.46 -24.36
CA VAL A 50 15.05 21.26 -24.54
C VAL A 50 15.81 22.26 -23.67
N GLY A 51 16.97 21.83 -23.18
CA GLY A 51 17.90 22.65 -22.41
C GLY A 51 17.84 22.33 -20.92
N THR A 52 18.53 23.15 -20.13
CA THR A 52 18.50 23.08 -18.68
C THR A 52 17.28 23.83 -18.17
N ILE A 53 16.41 23.09 -17.48
CA ILE A 53 15.13 23.55 -16.97
C ILE A 53 15.21 23.57 -15.44
N SER A 54 14.91 24.73 -14.85
CA SER A 54 14.85 24.89 -13.39
C SER A 54 13.62 24.20 -12.81
N SER A 55 13.74 23.70 -11.58
CA SER A 55 12.63 23.21 -10.76
C SER A 55 11.46 24.18 -10.76
N GLY A 56 10.23 23.66 -10.76
CA GLY A 56 9.00 24.46 -10.79
C GLY A 56 8.60 24.98 -12.18
N THR A 57 9.43 24.76 -13.21
CA THR A 57 9.10 25.18 -14.59
C THR A 57 8.27 24.11 -15.30
N VAL A 58 7.36 24.54 -16.18
CA VAL A 58 6.56 23.65 -17.02
C VAL A 58 7.43 23.00 -18.10
N ILE A 59 7.36 21.68 -18.19
CA ILE A 59 8.01 20.84 -19.20
C ILE A 59 6.92 20.20 -20.06
N SER A 60 7.05 20.34 -21.38
CA SER A 60 6.12 19.79 -22.36
C SER A 60 6.62 18.46 -22.92
N PHE A 61 5.70 17.54 -23.17
CA PHE A 61 5.96 16.23 -23.75
C PHE A 61 4.80 15.78 -24.65
N ASN A 62 5.10 14.82 -25.53
CA ASN A 62 4.17 14.19 -26.46
C ASN A 62 4.14 12.67 -26.27
N ASN A 63 3.30 11.97 -27.06
CA ASN A 63 3.26 10.51 -27.15
C ASN A 63 3.12 9.81 -25.79
N LYS A 64 2.30 10.38 -24.90
CA LYS A 64 2.03 9.78 -23.59
C LYS A 64 1.45 8.38 -23.77
N THR A 65 2.03 7.42 -23.07
CA THR A 65 1.47 6.08 -22.87
C THR A 65 1.46 5.74 -21.39
N GLY A 66 0.49 4.93 -20.95
CA GLY A 66 0.35 4.57 -19.55
C GLY A 66 -0.06 5.73 -18.63
N THR A 67 0.35 5.66 -17.37
CA THR A 67 -0.08 6.57 -16.31
C THR A 67 1.04 7.52 -15.91
N ILE A 68 0.74 8.81 -15.81
CA ILE A 68 1.60 9.85 -15.23
C ILE A 68 0.75 10.55 -14.18
N GLN A 69 1.25 10.65 -12.95
CA GLN A 69 0.57 11.33 -11.84
C GLN A 69 1.55 12.12 -10.99
N ILE A 70 1.03 13.03 -10.16
CA ILE A 70 1.83 13.73 -9.16
C ILE A 70 2.49 12.70 -8.24
N GLY A 71 3.77 12.90 -7.94
CA GLY A 71 4.61 11.98 -7.18
C GLY A 71 5.31 10.92 -8.02
N SER A 72 4.99 10.76 -9.31
CA SER A 72 5.74 9.84 -10.18
C SER A 72 7.22 10.26 -10.28
N ILE A 73 8.11 9.28 -10.18
CA ILE A 73 9.55 9.47 -10.38
C ILE A 73 9.85 9.40 -11.88
N ILE A 74 10.56 10.40 -12.39
CA ILE A 74 10.96 10.48 -13.79
C ILE A 74 12.39 9.99 -13.99
N THR A 75 12.61 9.24 -15.06
CA THR A 75 13.92 8.79 -15.51
C THR A 75 14.01 8.87 -17.03
N SER A 76 15.23 8.86 -17.56
CA SER A 76 15.47 8.80 -19.01
C SER A 76 16.78 8.08 -19.27
N THR A 77 16.83 7.32 -20.37
CA THR A 77 18.04 6.68 -20.89
C THR A 77 18.59 7.39 -22.12
N THR A 78 17.99 8.52 -22.54
CA THR A 78 18.43 9.25 -23.71
C THR A 78 19.76 9.94 -23.45
N THR A 79 20.70 9.83 -24.40
CA THR A 79 22.02 10.45 -24.31
C THR A 79 21.91 11.96 -24.09
N ASN A 80 22.77 12.51 -23.22
CA ASN A 80 22.81 13.92 -22.82
C ASN A 80 21.58 14.43 -22.05
N VAL A 81 20.66 13.55 -21.66
CA VAL A 81 19.64 13.89 -20.66
C VAL A 81 20.23 13.71 -19.27
N VAL A 82 20.06 14.72 -18.42
CA VAL A 82 20.48 14.69 -17.01
C VAL A 82 19.26 14.91 -16.14
N ILE A 83 18.81 13.85 -15.50
CA ILE A 83 17.73 13.87 -14.51
C ILE A 83 18.32 13.35 -13.20
N PRO A 84 18.42 14.18 -12.15
CA PRO A 84 18.90 13.72 -10.85
C PRO A 84 18.05 12.57 -10.30
N GLU A 85 18.65 11.71 -9.48
CA GLU A 85 17.91 10.62 -8.84
C GLU A 85 16.73 11.13 -8.00
N ASN A 86 15.66 10.35 -7.97
CA ASN A 86 14.42 10.68 -7.25
C ASN A 86 13.83 12.04 -7.66
N THR A 87 13.98 12.46 -8.92
CA THR A 87 13.24 13.62 -9.46
C THR A 87 11.78 13.24 -9.60
N SER A 88 10.89 14.03 -9.02
CA SER A 88 9.45 13.74 -8.93
C SER A 88 8.58 14.77 -9.65
N VAL A 89 7.45 14.30 -10.17
CA VAL A 89 6.43 15.16 -10.78
C VAL A 89 5.64 15.88 -9.69
N THR A 90 5.64 17.20 -9.69
CA THR A 90 4.96 18.04 -8.69
C THR A 90 3.71 18.74 -9.24
N GLY A 91 3.53 18.78 -10.56
CA GLY A 91 2.38 19.44 -11.18
C GLY A 91 2.33 19.31 -12.70
N GLY A 92 1.61 20.23 -13.34
CA GLY A 92 1.26 20.19 -14.77
C GLY A 92 -0.11 19.55 -15.03
N ASN A 93 -0.54 19.49 -16.29
CA ASN A 93 -1.82 18.85 -16.64
C ASN A 93 -1.72 17.33 -16.82
N LEU A 94 -0.52 16.76 -16.65
CA LEU A 94 -0.23 15.32 -16.68
C LEU A 94 -0.58 14.62 -18.00
N THR A 95 -0.95 15.38 -19.03
CA THR A 95 -1.37 14.87 -20.35
C THR A 95 -0.36 15.23 -21.42
N ASN A 96 0.12 16.48 -21.39
CA ASN A 96 1.19 16.96 -22.26
C ASN A 96 2.17 17.90 -21.53
N THR A 97 1.92 18.22 -20.26
CA THR A 97 2.82 19.03 -19.44
C THR A 97 3.00 18.45 -18.04
N ILE A 98 4.21 18.58 -17.51
CA ILE A 98 4.58 18.27 -16.13
C ILE A 98 5.39 19.41 -15.52
N ILE A 99 5.47 19.44 -14.19
CA ILE A 99 6.41 20.26 -13.42
C ILE A 99 7.22 19.29 -12.53
N LEU A 100 8.52 19.56 -12.37
CA LEU A 100 9.43 18.73 -11.59
C LEU A 100 9.94 19.46 -10.34
N ASP A 101 10.34 18.69 -9.33
CA ASP A 101 10.92 19.19 -8.07
C ASP A 101 12.41 19.57 -8.16
N LYS A 102 13.13 19.08 -9.18
CA LYS A 102 14.56 19.31 -9.38
C LYS A 102 14.86 19.89 -10.75
N ASN A 103 16.03 20.52 -10.85
CA ASN A 103 16.55 20.99 -12.12
C ASN A 103 16.91 19.79 -13.00
N VAL A 104 16.57 19.85 -14.29
CA VAL A 104 16.84 18.78 -15.25
C VAL A 104 17.41 19.35 -16.54
N THR A 105 18.21 18.57 -17.25
CA THR A 105 18.64 18.91 -18.62
C THR A 105 18.01 17.91 -19.58
N LEU A 106 17.19 18.40 -20.50
CA LEU A 106 16.50 17.59 -21.49
C LEU A 106 16.99 17.91 -22.91
N VAL A 107 16.93 16.92 -23.79
CA VAL A 107 17.21 17.07 -25.22
C VAL A 107 15.94 16.84 -26.03
N ALA A 108 15.95 17.25 -27.31
CA ALA A 108 14.83 16.98 -28.20
C ALA A 108 14.55 15.47 -28.27
N SER A 109 13.28 15.10 -28.20
CA SER A 109 12.82 13.70 -28.26
C SER A 109 13.35 12.81 -27.12
N SER A 110 13.57 13.38 -25.93
CA SER A 110 13.97 12.60 -24.74
C SER A 110 12.95 11.50 -24.42
N SER A 111 13.39 10.26 -24.26
CA SER A 111 12.54 9.16 -23.79
C SER A 111 12.37 9.27 -22.29
N LEU A 112 11.19 9.71 -21.85
CA LEU A 112 10.87 9.91 -20.44
C LEU A 112 10.07 8.71 -19.94
N VAL A 113 10.50 8.13 -18.83
CA VAL A 113 9.83 7.01 -18.16
C VAL A 113 9.42 7.45 -16.76
N PHE A 114 8.16 7.16 -16.41
CA PHE A 114 7.54 7.52 -15.14
C PHE A 114 7.20 6.26 -14.36
N THR A 115 7.65 6.19 -13.12
CA THR A 115 7.36 5.08 -12.19
C THR A 115 6.82 5.61 -10.87
N GLN A 116 6.16 4.75 -10.08
CA GLN A 116 5.74 5.15 -8.74
C GLN A 116 6.90 5.09 -7.75
N PRO A 117 6.90 5.97 -6.72
CA PRO A 117 7.92 5.96 -5.68
C PRO A 117 7.81 4.76 -4.73
N SER A 118 6.64 4.10 -4.70
CA SER A 118 6.41 2.89 -3.89
C SER A 118 5.44 1.92 -4.59
N SER A 119 5.49 0.66 -4.20
CA SER A 119 4.63 -0.41 -4.74
C SER A 119 3.25 -0.48 -4.09
N SER A 120 2.93 0.40 -3.14
CA SER A 120 1.70 0.34 -2.33
C SER A 120 0.40 0.43 -3.15
N SER A 121 0.48 0.93 -4.39
CA SER A 121 -0.66 1.05 -5.30
C SER A 121 -0.59 0.10 -6.50
N TYR A 122 0.36 -0.83 -6.51
CA TYR A 122 0.50 -1.79 -7.60
C TYR A 122 -0.61 -2.84 -7.56
N ARG A 123 -1.03 -3.26 -8.74
CA ARG A 123 -2.02 -4.31 -8.95
C ARG A 123 -1.36 -5.39 -9.79
N THR A 124 -0.89 -6.44 -9.13
CA THR A 124 -0.08 -7.50 -9.76
C THR A 124 -0.70 -8.88 -9.68
N SER A 125 -1.72 -9.06 -8.84
CA SER A 125 -2.30 -10.37 -8.49
C SER A 125 -2.82 -11.19 -9.68
N SER A 126 -3.26 -10.52 -10.75
CA SER A 126 -3.71 -11.19 -11.98
C SER A 126 -2.58 -11.89 -12.73
N ILE A 127 -1.34 -11.42 -12.59
CA ILE A 127 -0.14 -12.00 -13.22
C ILE A 127 0.63 -12.88 -12.24
N GLU A 128 0.78 -12.46 -10.98
CA GLU A 128 1.53 -13.21 -9.96
C GLU A 128 0.80 -14.48 -9.50
N TYR A 129 -0.53 -14.43 -9.42
CA TYR A 129 -1.36 -15.54 -8.94
C TYR A 129 -2.47 -15.88 -9.93
N PRO A 130 -2.14 -16.31 -11.16
CA PRO A 130 -3.13 -16.51 -12.22
C PRO A 130 -4.15 -17.60 -11.86
N ASN A 131 -3.69 -18.66 -11.18
CA ASN A 131 -4.50 -19.83 -10.83
C ASN A 131 -5.14 -19.78 -9.43
N HIS A 132 -5.01 -18.67 -8.69
CA HIS A 132 -5.60 -18.54 -7.36
C HIS A 132 -6.87 -17.69 -7.41
N SER A 133 -8.01 -18.23 -7.00
CA SER A 133 -9.25 -17.45 -6.88
C SER A 133 -9.83 -17.63 -5.50
N LEU A 134 -10.46 -16.58 -4.96
CA LEU A 134 -11.38 -16.73 -3.85
C LEU A 134 -12.48 -17.72 -4.26
N LYS A 135 -12.77 -18.68 -3.39
CA LYS A 135 -13.80 -19.68 -3.68
C LYS A 135 -15.18 -19.04 -3.57
N THR A 136 -16.05 -19.38 -4.51
CA THR A 136 -17.44 -18.95 -4.54
C THR A 136 -18.34 -19.77 -3.61
N ASN A 137 -19.57 -19.30 -3.46
CA ASN A 137 -20.61 -19.84 -2.58
C ASN A 137 -20.11 -20.04 -1.15
N ARG A 138 -19.45 -19.00 -0.62
CA ARG A 138 -18.88 -19.02 0.73
C ARG A 138 -19.02 -17.64 1.37
N SER A 139 -19.29 -17.66 2.67
CA SER A 139 -19.17 -16.49 3.52
C SER A 139 -17.77 -16.42 4.09
N TYR A 140 -17.17 -15.24 4.04
CA TYR A 140 -15.87 -14.94 4.61
C TYR A 140 -16.05 -13.89 5.70
N GLN A 141 -15.32 -14.05 6.80
CA GLN A 141 -15.12 -12.99 7.79
C GLN A 141 -13.63 -12.68 7.81
N VAL A 142 -13.30 -11.41 7.65
CA VAL A 142 -11.93 -10.94 7.53
C VAL A 142 -11.51 -10.30 8.83
N GLY A 143 -10.41 -10.77 9.40
CA GLY A 143 -9.79 -10.20 10.58
C GLY A 143 -8.40 -9.65 10.33
N VAL A 144 -7.92 -8.82 11.24
CA VAL A 144 -6.55 -8.30 11.26
C VAL A 144 -5.88 -8.75 12.54
N VAL A 145 -4.64 -9.23 12.44
CA VAL A 145 -3.79 -9.49 13.60
C VAL A 145 -2.58 -8.57 13.53
N LEU A 146 -2.37 -7.80 14.59
CA LEU A 146 -1.21 -6.92 14.74
C LEU A 146 -0.07 -7.69 15.39
N SER A 147 1.15 -7.40 14.96
CA SER A 147 2.37 -8.00 15.50
C SER A 147 3.38 -6.90 15.80
N ASP A 148 4.10 -7.04 16.91
CA ASP A 148 5.27 -6.21 17.16
C ASP A 148 6.51 -6.75 16.40
N ARG A 149 7.63 -6.04 16.50
CA ARG A 149 8.89 -6.41 15.84
C ARG A 149 9.45 -7.75 16.33
N PHE A 150 9.03 -8.23 17.50
CA PHE A 150 9.50 -9.48 18.11
C PHE A 150 8.55 -10.66 17.86
N GLY A 151 7.49 -10.47 17.08
CA GLY A 151 6.55 -11.51 16.70
C GLY A 151 5.46 -11.81 17.74
N ARG A 152 5.29 -10.98 18.77
CA ARG A 152 4.14 -11.09 19.69
C ARG A 152 2.89 -10.56 18.99
N THR A 153 1.79 -11.32 19.04
CA THR A 153 0.59 -11.03 18.25
C THR A 153 -0.62 -10.66 19.10
N SER A 154 -1.47 -9.80 18.56
CA SER A 154 -2.82 -9.55 19.09
C SER A 154 -3.76 -10.74 18.91
N ASP A 155 -4.96 -10.67 19.49
CA ASP A 155 -6.09 -11.48 19.01
C ASP A 155 -6.53 -10.97 17.62
N VAL A 156 -7.45 -11.70 17.00
CA VAL A 156 -8.07 -11.27 15.74
C VAL A 156 -8.95 -10.06 16.01
N ILE A 157 -8.63 -8.95 15.35
CA ILE A 157 -9.36 -7.69 15.42
C ILE A 157 -10.30 -7.62 14.22
N LEU A 158 -11.58 -7.40 14.49
CA LEU A 158 -12.60 -7.25 13.44
C LEU A 158 -12.86 -5.78 13.12
N SER A 159 -13.48 -5.56 11.97
CA SER A 159 -13.93 -4.24 11.58
C SER A 159 -15.12 -3.76 12.41
N ASN A 160 -15.14 -2.48 12.76
CA ASN A 160 -16.34 -1.79 13.27
C ASN A 160 -17.14 -1.06 12.18
N SER A 161 -16.70 -1.08 10.92
CA SER A 161 -17.37 -0.41 9.81
C SER A 161 -18.66 -1.17 9.46
N SER A 162 -19.80 -0.47 9.52
CA SER A 162 -21.12 -1.00 9.18
C SER A 162 -21.70 -0.38 7.89
N SER A 163 -21.09 0.71 7.41
CA SER A 163 -21.48 1.40 6.19
C SER A 163 -20.81 0.80 4.95
N LEU A 164 -21.53 0.81 3.83
CA LEU A 164 -20.98 0.51 2.52
C LEU A 164 -20.13 1.71 2.04
N THR A 165 -18.89 1.44 1.61
CA THR A 165 -18.02 2.44 0.98
C THR A 165 -17.73 2.02 -0.45
N THR A 166 -17.99 2.88 -1.43
CA THR A 166 -17.74 2.58 -2.86
C THR A 166 -16.54 3.37 -3.37
N ILE A 167 -15.55 2.68 -3.95
CA ILE A 167 -14.40 3.28 -4.62
C ILE A 167 -14.36 2.79 -6.06
N GLY A 168 -14.51 3.72 -7.02
CA GLY A 168 -14.65 3.37 -8.43
C GLY A 168 -15.91 2.54 -8.66
N SER A 169 -15.74 1.34 -9.23
CA SER A 169 -16.83 0.38 -9.45
C SER A 169 -16.98 -0.65 -8.32
N GLU A 170 -16.16 -0.57 -7.27
CA GLU A 170 -16.06 -1.58 -6.22
C GLU A 170 -16.77 -1.10 -4.96
N SER A 171 -17.63 -1.93 -4.38
CA SER A 171 -18.30 -1.64 -3.12
C SER A 171 -17.75 -2.51 -2.00
N PHE A 172 -17.34 -1.88 -0.91
CA PHE A 172 -16.76 -2.51 0.27
C PHE A 172 -17.78 -2.46 1.42
N ALA A 173 -17.94 -3.57 2.13
CA ALA A 173 -18.89 -3.73 3.23
C ALA A 173 -18.16 -3.96 4.57
N GLY A 174 -18.91 -4.26 5.64
CA GLY A 174 -18.35 -4.61 6.95
C GLY A 174 -17.53 -5.91 6.94
N PRO A 175 -17.09 -6.43 8.10
CA PRO A 175 -16.06 -7.48 8.19
C PRO A 175 -16.46 -8.83 7.59
N SER A 176 -17.76 -9.05 7.35
CA SER A 176 -18.30 -10.27 6.78
C SER A 176 -18.87 -10.02 5.39
N LEU A 177 -18.53 -10.87 4.44
CA LEU A 177 -19.07 -10.82 3.08
C LEU A 177 -19.43 -12.20 2.57
N TYR A 178 -20.28 -12.25 1.54
CA TYR A 178 -20.60 -13.46 0.81
C TYR A 178 -20.02 -13.38 -0.60
N SER A 179 -19.28 -14.40 -1.03
CA SER A 179 -18.79 -14.54 -2.39
C SER A 179 -19.78 -15.37 -3.21
N PRO A 180 -20.56 -14.77 -4.12
CA PRO A 180 -21.57 -15.48 -4.90
C PRO A 180 -20.93 -16.40 -5.96
N TYR A 181 -21.74 -17.24 -6.59
CA TYR A 181 -21.33 -17.96 -7.81
C TYR A 181 -21.00 -16.97 -8.93
N ILE A 182 -20.04 -17.36 -9.78
CA ILE A 182 -19.76 -16.63 -11.01
C ILE A 182 -20.90 -16.90 -11.99
N SER A 183 -21.36 -15.86 -12.67
CA SER A 183 -22.37 -16.00 -13.70
C SER A 183 -21.88 -16.90 -14.83
N GLU A 184 -22.76 -17.76 -15.35
CA GLU A 184 -22.48 -18.63 -16.51
C GLU A 184 -22.16 -17.83 -17.78
N ALA A 185 -22.52 -16.54 -17.83
CA ALA A 185 -22.18 -15.65 -18.93
C ALA A 185 -20.69 -15.25 -18.97
N VAL A 186 -19.94 -15.47 -17.89
CA VAL A 186 -18.52 -15.11 -17.82
C VAL A 186 -17.69 -16.19 -18.52
N ASN A 187 -16.90 -15.80 -19.52
CA ASN A 187 -16.01 -16.71 -20.23
C ASN A 187 -14.87 -17.19 -19.31
N PRO A 188 -14.76 -18.50 -19.01
CA PRO A 188 -13.75 -19.03 -18.10
C PRO A 188 -12.31 -18.79 -18.56
N ASN A 189 -12.06 -18.66 -19.87
CA ASN A 189 -10.72 -18.45 -20.42
C ASN A 189 -10.21 -17.02 -20.23
N SER A 190 -11.10 -16.04 -20.08
CA SER A 190 -10.75 -14.64 -19.82
C SER A 190 -10.90 -14.24 -18.35
N TRP A 191 -11.57 -15.06 -17.55
CA TRP A 191 -11.83 -14.77 -16.15
C TRP A 191 -10.59 -15.03 -15.29
N ARG A 192 -10.18 -14.01 -14.55
CA ARG A 192 -8.92 -14.03 -13.76
C ARG A 192 -9.11 -14.45 -12.31
N GLY A 193 -10.33 -14.78 -11.91
CA GLY A 193 -10.67 -15.12 -10.53
C GLY A 193 -11.03 -13.91 -9.66
N ASN A 194 -11.65 -14.21 -8.53
CA ASN A 194 -11.94 -13.22 -7.48
C ASN A 194 -10.79 -13.10 -6.49
N SER A 195 -10.70 -11.93 -5.84
CA SER A 195 -9.77 -11.61 -4.77
C SER A 195 -10.49 -10.96 -3.60
N LEU A 196 -9.97 -11.19 -2.40
CA LEU A 196 -10.37 -10.47 -1.22
C LEU A 196 -9.62 -9.13 -1.19
N LYS A 197 -10.36 -8.03 -1.08
CA LYS A 197 -9.82 -6.66 -1.00
C LYS A 197 -10.17 -6.07 0.36
N VAL A 198 -9.21 -5.38 0.97
CA VAL A 198 -9.36 -4.70 2.26
C VAL A 198 -9.06 -3.23 2.08
N LEU A 199 -9.96 -2.37 2.52
CA LEU A 199 -9.85 -0.92 2.49
C LEU A 199 -9.75 -0.41 3.93
N PHE A 200 -8.58 0.03 4.35
CA PHE A 200 -8.42 0.71 5.65
C PHE A 200 -8.87 2.17 5.53
N ASN A 201 -9.86 2.55 6.33
CA ASN A 201 -10.43 3.90 6.31
C ASN A 201 -9.73 4.84 7.30
N SER A 202 -9.19 4.28 8.38
CA SER A 202 -8.47 5.02 9.42
C SER A 202 -7.11 4.40 9.75
N PRO A 203 -6.10 5.19 10.13
CA PRO A 203 -4.82 4.66 10.59
C PRO A 203 -4.99 3.88 11.90
N ILE A 204 -4.14 2.87 12.09
CA ILE A 204 -4.07 2.11 13.35
C ILE A 204 -3.48 3.04 14.42
N GLY A 205 -4.15 3.16 15.57
CA GLY A 205 -3.72 4.02 16.67
C GLY A 205 -3.61 3.27 18.01
N PRO A 206 -3.16 3.96 19.07
CA PRO A 206 -2.56 5.31 19.08
C PRO A 206 -1.12 5.31 18.52
N SER A 207 -0.60 6.50 18.16
CA SER A 207 0.80 6.62 17.69
C SER A 207 1.82 6.42 18.81
N ARG A 208 1.49 6.85 20.03
CA ARG A 208 2.30 6.67 21.25
C ARG A 208 1.62 5.67 22.19
N PRO A 209 2.38 4.96 23.03
CA PRO A 209 1.80 4.14 24.08
C PRO A 209 1.01 4.99 25.09
N ASP A 210 -0.16 4.51 25.49
CA ASP A 210 -1.09 5.20 26.42
C ASP A 210 -1.31 4.42 27.73
N GLY A 211 -0.41 3.48 28.04
CA GLY A 211 -0.47 2.62 29.21
C GLY A 211 -1.29 1.34 29.02
N PHE A 212 -2.20 1.32 28.05
CA PHE A 212 -3.00 0.13 27.70
C PHE A 212 -2.57 -0.45 26.35
N SER A 213 -2.42 0.42 25.35
CA SER A 213 -1.96 0.08 24.01
C SER A 213 -0.47 0.36 23.85
N PRO A 214 0.29 -0.49 23.14
CA PRO A 214 1.73 -0.29 22.95
C PRO A 214 2.09 0.85 21.98
N GLY A 215 1.11 1.43 21.29
CA GLY A 215 1.34 2.43 20.24
C GLY A 215 1.89 1.84 18.94
N LEU A 216 2.22 2.71 17.98
CA LEU A 216 2.84 2.31 16.71
C LEU A 216 4.36 2.18 16.86
N TYR A 217 4.96 1.24 16.13
CA TYR A 217 6.40 1.11 16.07
C TYR A 217 7.06 2.32 15.42
N ASN A 218 8.13 2.81 16.04
CA ASN A 218 9.05 3.76 15.44
C ASN A 218 10.47 3.47 15.92
N GLY A 219 11.33 3.05 14.99
CA GLY A 219 12.73 2.69 15.27
C GLY A 219 13.71 3.86 15.24
N ASN A 220 13.28 5.08 14.90
CA ASN A 220 14.16 6.24 14.81
C ASN A 220 14.41 6.85 16.20
N ILE A 221 15.63 6.69 16.71
CA ILE A 221 16.02 7.15 18.06
C ILE A 221 15.93 8.67 18.23
N ASP A 222 16.07 9.43 17.14
CA ASP A 222 16.01 10.90 17.17
C ASP A 222 14.56 11.42 17.07
N SER A 223 13.58 10.53 16.90
CA SER A 223 12.17 10.90 16.81
C SER A 223 11.54 11.05 18.20
N SER A 224 10.75 12.11 18.40
CA SER A 224 9.90 12.27 19.60
C SER A 224 8.84 11.17 19.77
N LEU A 225 8.60 10.40 18.70
CA LEU A 225 7.72 9.24 18.65
C LEU A 225 8.49 7.92 18.72
N TYR A 226 9.78 7.92 19.08
CA TYR A 226 10.55 6.68 19.22
C TYR A 226 9.83 5.67 20.11
N ASN A 227 9.53 4.50 19.52
CA ASN A 227 8.78 3.44 20.17
C ASN A 227 9.16 2.08 19.56
N PRO A 228 10.23 1.44 20.02
CA PRO A 228 10.70 0.17 19.46
C PRO A 228 9.80 -1.02 19.83
N LEU A 229 8.82 -0.84 20.73
CA LEU A 229 7.94 -1.91 21.25
C LEU A 229 6.51 -1.86 20.71
N GLY A 230 6.20 -0.87 19.85
CA GLY A 230 4.88 -0.70 19.26
C GLY A 230 4.53 -1.74 18.18
N TRP A 231 3.31 -1.64 17.65
CA TRP A 231 2.83 -2.44 16.53
C TRP A 231 3.69 -2.17 15.29
N TYR A 232 4.30 -3.21 14.75
CA TYR A 232 5.27 -3.15 13.66
C TYR A 232 4.67 -3.61 12.32
N SER A 233 3.88 -4.67 12.35
CA SER A 233 3.29 -5.27 11.16
C SER A 233 1.88 -5.80 11.45
N TYR A 234 1.17 -6.15 10.38
CA TYR A 234 -0.13 -6.78 10.46
C TYR A 234 -0.23 -7.94 9.47
N LYS A 235 -1.15 -8.86 9.74
CA LYS A 235 -1.59 -9.89 8.80
C LYS A 235 -3.11 -9.87 8.68
N ILE A 236 -3.61 -10.21 7.50
CA ILE A 236 -5.03 -10.48 7.25
C ILE A 236 -5.27 -11.97 7.53
N VAL A 237 -6.34 -12.28 8.26
CA VAL A 237 -6.75 -13.65 8.61
C VAL A 237 -8.19 -13.92 8.21
#